data_AF-A0A835XQC2-F1
#
_entry.id   AF-A0A835XQC2-F1
#
_cell.length_a   1.000
_cell.length_b   1.000
_cell.length_c   1.000
_cell.angle_alpha   90.00
_cell.angle_beta   90.00
_cell.angle_gamma   90.00
#
_symmetry.space_group_name_H-M   'P 1'
#
loop_
_entity.id
_entity.type
_entity.pdbx_description
1 polymer ?
#
loop_
_entity_poly.entity_id
_entity_poly.type
_entity_poly.pdbx_seq_one_letter_code
_entity_poly.pdbx_strand_id
1 'polypeptide(L)'
;MARELSGFDLIYLEHIAETRAGQPVLTLPLTLTLTLTVHRSVYPRGTAAYMISGRGAYKLLQHFETHPSSMPIDETLGALINAGKVSAYSVFPAVMTQSGAPSTIFV
;
A
#
# COMPACT_ATOMS: atom_id res chain seq x y z
N MET A 1 -22.02 -3.00 -3.81
CA MET A 1 -21.70 -1.58 -3.52
C MET A 1 -20.23 -1.50 -3.17
N ALA A 2 -19.41 -0.91 -4.02
CA ALA A 2 -18.01 -0.63 -3.70
C ALA A 2 -17.98 0.41 -2.58
N ARG A 3 -17.44 0.04 -1.41
CA ARG A 3 -17.20 1.00 -0.34
C ARG A 3 -16.06 1.90 -0.82
N GLU A 4 -16.33 3.21 -0.92
CA GLU A 4 -15.31 4.19 -1.28
C GLU A 4 -14.14 4.05 -0.30
N LEU A 5 -12.89 4.07 -0.80
CA LEU A 5 -11.69 4.08 0.04
C LEU A 5 -11.53 5.47 0.71
N SER A 6 -12.59 6.00 1.32
CA SER A 6 -12.59 7.33 1.90
C SER A 6 -11.56 7.40 3.05
N GLY A 7 -10.63 8.35 2.96
CA GLY A 7 -9.66 8.62 4.04
C GLY A 7 -8.38 7.79 4.00
N PHE A 8 -7.99 7.23 2.85
CA PHE A 8 -6.65 6.65 2.70
C PHE A 8 -5.56 7.73 2.75
N ASP A 9 -4.43 7.37 3.36
CA ASP A 9 -3.18 8.14 3.25
C ASP A 9 -2.32 7.54 2.12
N LEU A 10 -2.19 6.21 2.06
CA LEU A 10 -1.43 5.46 1.05
C LEU A 10 -2.22 4.31 0.43
N ILE A 11 -1.95 4.02 -0.85
CA ILE A 11 -2.35 2.78 -1.53
C ILE A 11 -1.12 2.19 -2.22
N TYR A 12 -0.67 1.02 -1.77
CA TYR A 12 0.42 0.28 -2.37
C TYR A 12 -0.05 -0.39 -3.65
N LEU A 13 0.64 -0.11 -4.75
CA LEU A 13 0.37 -0.65 -6.09
C LEU A 13 1.25 -1.87 -6.39
N GLU A 14 2.39 -1.96 -5.69
CA GLU A 14 3.34 -3.06 -5.72
C GLU A 14 4.05 -3.12 -4.35
N HIS A 15 4.26 -4.34 -3.84
CA HIS A 15 5.14 -4.62 -2.72
C HIS A 15 5.56 -6.11 -2.73
N ILE A 16 6.72 -6.41 -2.17
CA ILE A 16 7.29 -7.77 -2.12
C ILE A 16 6.62 -8.63 -1.05
N ALA A 17 6.32 -8.06 0.11
CA ALA A 17 5.69 -8.77 1.21
C ALA A 17 4.77 -7.86 2.02
N GLU A 18 3.73 -8.43 2.61
CA GLU A 18 2.78 -7.66 3.41
C GLU A 18 2.12 -8.49 4.50
N THR A 19 1.96 -7.87 5.68
CA THR A 19 0.96 -8.30 6.66
C THR A 19 -0.38 -7.61 6.37
N ARG A 20 -1.41 -8.40 6.09
CA ARG A 20 -2.76 -7.94 5.76
C ARG A 20 -3.66 -7.99 6.99
N ALA A 21 -4.58 -7.04 7.12
CA ALA A 21 -5.61 -7.08 8.15
C ALA A 21 -6.98 -7.44 7.55
N GLY A 22 -7.52 -8.58 7.98
CA GLY A 22 -8.92 -8.96 7.73
C GLY A 22 -9.24 -9.32 6.28
N GLN A 23 -10.51 -9.17 5.93
CA GLN A 23 -11.05 -9.44 4.58
C GLN A 23 -10.81 -8.25 3.64
N PRO A 24 -10.81 -8.47 2.30
CA PRO A 24 -10.76 -7.38 1.33
C PRO A 24 -11.84 -6.33 1.59
N VAL A 25 -11.44 -5.06 1.57
CA VAL A 25 -12.32 -3.90 1.75
C VAL A 25 -13.01 -3.54 0.43
N LEU A 26 -12.36 -3.85 -0.69
CA LEU A 26 -12.91 -3.66 -2.03
C LEU A 26 -12.50 -4.82 -2.93
N THR A 27 -13.40 -5.23 -3.81
CA THR A 27 -13.20 -6.26 -4.82
C THR A 27 -13.77 -5.73 -6.14
N LEU A 28 -12.93 -5.61 -7.16
CA LEU A 28 -13.26 -5.06 -8.47
C LEU A 28 -12.98 -6.11 -9.55
N PRO A 29 -13.97 -6.50 -10.37
CA PRO A 29 -13.70 -7.31 -11.54
C PRO A 29 -12.95 -6.45 -12.57
N LEU A 30 -11.73 -6.85 -12.93
CA LEU A 30 -10.96 -6.20 -14.00
C LEU A 30 -11.22 -6.88 -15.36
N THR A 31 -11.37 -8.20 -15.35
CA THR A 31 -11.79 -9.00 -16.51
C THR A 31 -12.75 -10.11 -16.06
N LEU A 32 -13.19 -10.97 -16.99
CA LEU A 32 -14.01 -12.14 -16.66
C LEU A 32 -13.30 -13.13 -15.71
N THR A 33 -11.96 -13.11 -15.67
CA THR A 33 -11.15 -14.06 -14.88
C THR A 33 -10.29 -13.38 -13.82
N LEU A 34 -10.09 -12.06 -13.90
CA LEU A 34 -9.18 -11.33 -13.03
C LEU A 34 -9.95 -10.36 -12.13
N THR A 35 -9.70 -10.50 -10.84
CA THR A 35 -10.31 -9.68 -9.80
C THR A 35 -9.22 -8.93 -9.05
N LEU A 36 -9.34 -7.61 -8.99
CA LEU A 36 -8.53 -6.79 -8.11
C LEU A 36 -9.16 -6.74 -6.73
N THR A 37 -8.39 -7.02 -5.72
CA THR A 37 -8.77 -6.88 -4.31
C THR A 37 -7.94 -5.79 -3.68
N VAL A 38 -8.59 -5.03 -2.78
CA VAL A 38 -7.93 -4.04 -1.95
C VAL A 38 -8.16 -4.43 -0.51
N HIS A 39 -7.10 -4.57 0.26
CA HIS A 39 -7.16 -4.87 1.69
C HIS A 39 -6.40 -3.81 2.48
N ARG A 40 -6.69 -3.72 3.77
CA ARG A 40 -5.98 -2.81 4.67
C ARG A 40 -4.57 -3.34 4.93
N SER A 41 -3.59 -2.46 4.77
CA SER A 41 -2.19 -2.79 5.04
C SER A 41 -1.84 -2.59 6.50
N VAL A 42 -1.06 -3.53 7.03
CA VAL A 42 -0.52 -3.44 8.41
C VAL A 42 0.98 -3.17 8.37
N TYR A 43 1.71 -3.92 7.53
CA TYR A 43 3.16 -3.77 7.39
C TYR A 43 3.61 -4.21 5.99
N PRO A 44 3.50 -3.34 4.97
CA PRO A 44 4.05 -3.61 3.64
C PRO A 44 5.58 -3.46 3.67
N ARG A 45 6.29 -4.32 2.94
CA ARG A 45 7.76 -4.34 2.82
C ARG A 45 8.18 -4.45 1.36
N GLY A 46 9.31 -3.80 1.03
CA GLY A 46 9.88 -3.82 -0.32
C GLY A 46 8.91 -3.23 -1.32
N THR A 47 8.72 -1.92 -1.29
CA THR A 47 7.72 -1.22 -2.09
C THR A 47 8.34 -0.59 -3.33
N ALA A 48 7.88 -0.97 -4.52
CA ALA A 48 8.27 -0.28 -5.76
C ALA A 48 7.33 0.89 -6.12
N ALA A 49 6.04 0.80 -5.77
CA ALA A 49 5.06 1.81 -6.17
C ALA A 49 3.90 1.97 -5.17
N TYR A 50 3.55 3.23 -4.90
CA TYR A 50 2.37 3.60 -4.11
C TYR A 50 1.74 4.89 -4.62
N MET A 51 0.43 5.03 -4.41
CA MET A 51 -0.29 6.30 -4.50
C MET A 51 -0.41 6.91 -3.11
N ILE A 52 -0.36 8.24 -3.04
CA ILE A 52 -0.51 8.99 -1.80
C ILE A 52 -1.58 10.06 -1.97
N SER A 53 -2.46 10.22 -0.97
CA SER A 53 -3.43 11.31 -0.98
C SER A 53 -2.76 12.64 -0.56
N GLY A 54 -3.32 13.78 -0.93
CA GLY A 54 -2.77 15.08 -0.51
C GLY A 54 -2.68 15.22 1.01
N ARG A 55 -3.67 14.69 1.75
CA ARG A 55 -3.64 14.62 3.22
C ARG A 55 -2.51 13.71 3.71
N GLY A 56 -2.35 12.52 3.11
CA GLY A 56 -1.28 11.59 3.44
C GLY A 56 0.10 12.22 3.22
N ALA A 57 0.29 12.92 2.10
CA ALA A 57 1.53 13.61 1.77
C ALA A 57 1.88 14.68 2.80
N TYR A 58 0.92 15.56 3.14
CA TYR A 58 1.11 16.58 4.16
C TYR A 58 1.50 15.97 5.52
N LYS A 59 0.80 14.90 5.93
CA LYS A 59 1.04 14.20 7.19
C LYS A 59 2.43 13.56 7.25
N LEU A 60 2.88 12.94 6.15
CA LEU A 60 4.20 12.34 6.06
C LEU A 60 5.30 13.40 6.05
N LEU A 61 5.14 14.48 5.27
CA LEU A 61 6.10 15.59 5.25
C LEU A 61 6.28 16.18 6.65
N GLN A 62 5.18 16.50 7.34
CA GLN A 62 5.22 17.01 8.71
C GLN A 62 5.91 16.01 9.67
N HIS A 63 5.68 14.70 9.48
CA HIS A 63 6.35 13.68 10.28
C HIS A 63 7.86 13.70 10.03
N PHE A 64 8.32 13.66 8.78
CA PHE A 64 9.75 13.62 8.44
C PHE A 64 10.49 14.91 8.78
N GLU A 65 9.83 16.07 8.74
CA GLU A 65 10.41 17.34 9.20
C GLU A 65 10.71 17.32 10.71
N THR A 66 9.86 16.67 11.50
CA THR A 66 9.96 16.66 12.97
C THR A 66 10.64 15.40 13.52
N HIS A 67 10.71 14.33 12.72
CA HIS A 67 11.28 13.04 13.06
C HIS A 67 12.15 12.55 11.89
N PRO A 68 13.37 13.07 11.73
CA PRO A 68 14.30 12.58 10.71
C PRO A 68 14.49 11.08 10.89
N SER A 69 14.23 10.30 9.83
CA SER A 69 14.43 8.85 9.88
C SER A 69 15.87 8.49 9.53
N SER A 70 16.48 7.62 10.34
CA SER A 70 17.75 6.96 10.01
C SER A 70 17.55 5.67 9.23
N MET A 71 16.30 5.23 9.05
CA MET A 71 15.94 4.02 8.31
C MET A 71 15.54 4.36 6.88
N PRO A 72 15.64 3.38 5.96
CA PRO A 72 14.99 3.47 4.65
C PRO A 72 13.53 3.91 4.75
N ILE A 73 13.06 4.66 3.75
CA ILE A 73 11.72 5.26 3.76
C ILE A 73 10.63 4.19 3.83
N ASP A 74 10.80 3.06 3.15
CA ASP A 74 9.87 1.93 3.14
C ASP A 74 9.70 1.30 4.53
N GLU A 75 10.79 1.09 5.26
CA GLU A 75 10.74 0.59 6.64
C GLU A 75 10.06 1.61 7.56
N THR A 76 10.33 2.90 7.35
CA THR A 76 9.70 3.98 8.12
C THR A 76 8.18 4.04 7.87
N LEU A 77 7.76 3.92 6.61
CA LEU A 77 6.35 3.87 6.24
C LEU A 77 5.66 2.64 6.84
N GLY A 78 6.29 1.47 6.77
CA GLY A 78 5.78 0.25 7.41
C GLY A 78 5.55 0.45 8.91
N ALA A 79 6.52 1.04 9.61
CA ALA A 79 6.39 1.34 11.04
C ALA A 79 5.25 2.32 11.35
N LEU A 80 5.08 3.37 10.53
CA LEU A 80 4.00 4.33 10.69
C LEU A 80 2.62 3.71 10.44
N ILE A 81 2.50 2.80 9.49
CA ILE A 81 1.26 2.08 9.19
C ILE A 81 0.90 1.15 10.36
N ASN A 82 1.86 0.36 10.84
CA ASN A 82 1.66 -0.56 11.97
C ASN A 82 1.34 0.17 13.28
N ALA A 83 1.92 1.36 13.49
CA ALA A 83 1.58 2.24 14.61
C ALA A 83 0.19 2.92 14.46
N GLY A 84 -0.54 2.69 13.37
CA GLY A 84 -1.82 3.33 13.09
C GLY A 84 -1.71 4.83 12.76
N LYS A 85 -0.49 5.34 12.55
CA LYS A 85 -0.22 6.73 12.20
C LYS A 85 -0.45 7.01 10.72
N VAL A 86 -0.52 6.01 9.86
CA VAL A 86 -0.81 6.16 8.43
C VAL A 86 -1.86 5.14 8.03
N SER A 87 -2.94 5.57 7.38
CA SER A 87 -3.95 4.65 6.87
C SER A 87 -3.55 4.17 5.48
N ALA A 88 -3.11 2.92 5.38
CA ALA A 88 -2.66 2.32 4.14
C ALA A 88 -3.52 1.14 3.69
N TYR A 89 -3.57 0.97 2.38
CA TYR A 89 -4.18 -0.16 1.71
C TYR A 89 -3.23 -0.72 0.66
N SER A 90 -3.45 -1.97 0.27
CA SER A 90 -2.67 -2.65 -0.75
C SER A 90 -3.60 -3.28 -1.76
N VAL A 91 -3.17 -3.27 -3.01
CA VAL A 91 -3.87 -3.94 -4.10
C VAL A 91 -3.28 -5.33 -4.37
N PHE A 92 -4.15 -6.29 -4.68
CA PHE A 92 -3.77 -7.64 -5.10
C PHE A 92 -4.68 -8.15 -6.23
N PRO A 93 -4.15 -8.69 -7.34
CA PRO A 93 -2.73 -8.78 -7.67
C PRO A 93 -2.08 -7.40 -7.83
N ALA A 94 -0.75 -7.33 -7.78
CA ALA A 94 -0.02 -6.09 -8.00
C ALA A 94 -0.35 -5.53 -9.39
N VAL A 95 -0.60 -4.22 -9.48
CA VAL A 95 -1.00 -3.55 -10.73
C VAL A 95 0.18 -2.89 -11.46
N MET A 96 1.31 -2.80 -10.77
CA MET A 96 2.59 -2.38 -11.35
C MET A 96 3.64 -3.42 -11.02
N THR A 97 4.63 -3.55 -11.89
CA THR A 97 5.81 -4.38 -11.67
C THR A 97 7.04 -3.55 -12.01
N GLN A 98 8.11 -3.74 -11.23
CA GLN A 98 9.40 -3.17 -11.57
C GLN A 98 10.02 -4.02 -12.69
N SER A 99 10.43 -3.39 -13.79
CA SER A 99 11.15 -4.11 -14.86
C SER A 99 12.43 -4.74 -14.31
N GLY A 100 12.63 -6.02 -14.55
CA GLY A 100 13.78 -6.79 -14.03
C GLY A 100 13.59 -7.39 -12.64
N ALA A 101 12.52 -7.07 -11.92
CA ALA A 101 12.10 -7.91 -10.79
C ALA A 101 11.64 -9.26 -11.34
N PRO A 102 11.88 -10.40 -10.65
CA PRO A 102 11.27 -11.66 -11.04
C PRO A 102 9.76 -11.43 -11.03
N SER A 103 9.17 -11.27 -12.21
CA SER A 103 7.74 -11.12 -12.38
C SER A 103 7.12 -12.28 -11.63
N THR A 104 6.23 -12.00 -10.68
CA THR A 104 5.33 -13.02 -10.17
C THR A 104 4.55 -13.54 -11.38
N ILE A 105 5.02 -14.65 -11.94
CA ILE A 105 4.30 -15.42 -12.93
C ILE A 105 3.10 -15.97 -12.16
N PHE A 106 1.91 -15.46 -12.47
CA PHE A 106 0.68 -16.13 -12.10
C PHE A 106 0.63 -17.42 -12.94
N VAL A 107 0.95 -18.55 -12.33
CA VAL A 107 0.53 -19.88 -12.81
C VAL A 107 -0.82 -20.20 -12.20
#